data_AF-A0A2G4JIE8-F1
#
_entry.id   AF-A0A2G4JIE8-F1
#
_cell.length_a   1.000
_cell.length_b   1.000
_cell.length_c   1.000
_cell.angle_alpha   90.00
_cell.angle_beta   90.00
_cell.angle_gamma   90.00
#
_symmetry.space_group_name_H-M   'P 1'
#
loop_
_entity.id
_entity.type
_entity.pdbx_description
1 polymer ?
#
loop_
_entity_poly.entity_id
_entity_poly.type
_entity_poly.pdbx_seq_one_letter_code
_entity_poly.pdbx_strand_id
1 'polypeptide(L)'
;MIVYQALLLTALLSPSVAQAQAPASRVLFRVFLSDGRVLASYGEWARVEDRVIFSIPARLTADPVELHLVNIPSGRVDWPRTEQYTESVHAAVYANTRGEADFTKFSSELATVDAQAAGASDSRNARKEWEKRDQFFRKYRRSMNGSFNLFRDATVSLDQIKTMSGPPLHTIKPLARRLAAAAIRIGKVTPPAELVNSHALVRSAWGLAETALRLRAESVPANNVDTAQRGRADLTAAMAPPTPK
;
A
#
# COMPACT_ATOMS: atom_id res chain seq x y z
N MET A 1 -10.80 -41.98 46.46
CA MET A 1 -9.49 -42.36 45.88
C MET A 1 -9.04 -41.20 45.00
N ILE A 2 -8.30 -40.20 45.51
CA ILE A 2 -6.83 -40.16 45.75
C ILE A 2 -6.09 -40.72 44.51
N VAL A 3 -5.32 -39.98 43.71
CA VAL A 3 -3.96 -39.38 43.91
C VAL A 3 -3.66 -38.60 42.58
N TYR A 4 -3.44 -37.27 42.54
CA TYR A 4 -2.19 -36.48 42.65
C TYR A 4 -1.25 -36.43 41.41
N GLN A 5 -0.77 -35.20 41.13
CA GLN A 5 0.46 -34.77 40.40
C GLN A 5 0.45 -34.67 38.86
N ALA A 6 1.14 -33.73 38.20
CA ALA A 6 1.97 -32.57 38.56
C ALA A 6 2.17 -31.73 37.25
N LEU A 7 1.98 -30.40 37.26
CA LEU A 7 3.02 -29.38 37.39
C LEU A 7 3.85 -29.15 36.10
N LEU A 8 3.63 -28.01 35.44
CA LEU A 8 4.70 -27.15 34.89
C LEU A 8 4.12 -25.80 34.44
N LEU A 9 4.00 -24.90 35.41
CA LEU A 9 3.82 -23.47 35.21
C LEU A 9 5.23 -22.89 35.03
N THR A 10 5.66 -22.65 33.80
CA THR A 10 6.92 -21.97 33.50
C THR A 10 6.76 -20.48 33.72
N ALA A 11 7.07 -20.04 34.94
CA ALA A 11 7.28 -18.63 35.25
C ALA A 11 8.55 -18.14 34.51
N LEU A 12 8.36 -17.40 33.42
CA LEU A 12 9.41 -16.60 32.79
C LEU A 12 9.83 -15.51 33.78
N LEU A 13 10.90 -15.76 34.53
CA LEU A 13 11.66 -14.74 35.24
C LEU A 13 12.24 -13.78 34.20
N SER A 14 11.60 -12.63 34.01
CA SER A 14 12.23 -11.49 33.36
C SER A 14 13.37 -11.00 34.27
N PRO A 15 14.63 -10.94 33.78
CA PRO A 15 15.66 -10.26 34.54
C PRO A 15 15.31 -8.76 34.55
N SER A 16 14.88 -8.26 35.70
CA SER A 16 14.94 -6.83 35.99
C SER A 16 16.39 -6.42 35.86
N VAL A 17 16.74 -5.83 34.72
CA VAL A 17 17.98 -5.08 34.59
C VAL A 17 17.82 -3.89 35.54
N ALA A 18 18.38 -4.04 36.74
CA ALA A 18 18.62 -2.92 37.62
C ALA A 18 19.55 -1.99 36.85
N GLN A 19 18.97 -0.97 36.19
CA GLN A 19 19.73 0.16 35.71
C GLN A 19 20.42 0.74 36.94
N ALA A 20 21.72 0.49 37.05
CA ALA A 20 22.58 1.23 37.94
C ALA A 20 22.35 2.70 37.61
N GLN A 21 21.62 3.41 38.48
CA GLN A 21 21.52 4.87 38.39
C GLN A 21 22.95 5.36 38.50
N ALA A 22 23.49 5.86 37.37
CA ALA A 22 24.68 6.67 37.40
C ALA A 22 24.48 7.72 38.49
N PRO A 23 25.48 7.97 39.37
CA PRO A 23 25.32 8.91 40.47
C PRO A 23 24.79 10.20 39.87
N ALA A 24 23.61 10.64 40.33
CA ALA A 24 22.94 11.81 39.80
C ALA A 24 23.97 12.91 39.69
N SER A 25 24.31 13.31 38.45
CA SER A 25 25.17 14.46 38.24
C SER A 25 24.48 15.60 38.96
N ARG A 26 25.14 16.12 40.00
CA ARG A 26 24.54 17.13 40.90
C ARG A 26 24.51 18.44 40.13
N VAL A 27 23.45 18.64 39.33
CA VAL A 27 23.24 19.84 38.52
C VAL A 27 22.93 20.99 39.46
N LEU A 28 23.78 22.01 39.44
CA LEU A 28 23.58 23.24 40.19
C LEU A 28 23.07 24.32 39.26
N PHE A 29 21.98 24.95 39.66
CA PHE A 29 21.48 26.15 39.03
C PHE A 29 22.25 27.36 39.57
N ARG A 30 22.27 28.47 38.82
CA ARG A 30 22.90 29.72 39.24
C ARG A 30 21.85 30.81 39.28
N VAL A 31 21.73 31.44 40.44
CA VAL A 31 20.95 32.66 40.64
C VAL A 31 21.90 33.84 40.59
N PHE A 32 21.76 34.70 39.60
CA PHE A 32 22.58 35.89 39.43
C PHE A 32 21.92 37.03 40.19
N LEU A 33 22.68 37.71 41.05
CA LEU A 33 22.21 38.89 41.77
C LEU A 33 22.53 40.15 40.97
N SER A 34 21.70 41.18 41.11
CA SER A 34 21.86 42.47 40.41
C SER A 34 23.14 43.21 40.79
N ASP A 35 23.79 42.83 41.89
CA ASP A 35 25.09 43.35 42.33
C ASP A 35 26.31 42.58 41.74
N GLY A 36 26.05 41.64 40.82
CA GLY A 36 27.08 40.85 40.14
C GLY A 36 27.51 39.58 40.90
N ARG A 37 27.01 39.34 42.11
CA ARG A 37 27.26 38.08 42.84
C ARG A 37 26.45 36.93 42.23
N VAL A 38 26.94 35.70 42.41
CA VAL A 38 26.29 34.49 41.91
C VAL A 38 26.10 33.50 43.05
N LEU A 39 24.87 33.02 43.23
CA LEU A 39 24.53 32.00 44.21
C LEU A 39 24.26 30.67 43.50
N ALA A 40 24.85 29.59 44.00
CA ALA A 40 24.58 28.25 43.50
C ALA A 40 23.32 27.69 44.19
N SER A 41 22.38 27.21 43.40
CA SER A 41 21.15 26.57 43.86
C SER A 41 21.20 25.08 43.58
N TYR A 42 20.88 24.29 44.60
CA TYR A 42 20.59 22.87 44.48
C TYR A 42 19.14 22.70 44.06
N GLY A 43 18.93 22.31 42.81
CA GLY A 43 17.61 22.31 42.16
C GLY A 43 17.18 23.68 41.67
N GLU A 44 16.01 23.72 41.02
CA GLU A 44 15.39 24.96 40.56
C GLU A 44 14.93 25.83 41.73
N TRP A 45 14.94 27.14 41.53
CA TRP A 45 14.38 28.11 42.46
C TRP A 45 12.85 28.17 42.31
N ALA A 46 12.16 28.63 43.34
CA ALA A 46 10.74 28.96 43.29
C ALA A 46 10.54 30.47 43.52
N ARG A 47 9.69 31.10 42.70
CA ARG A 47 9.21 32.46 42.93
C ARG A 47 7.90 32.39 43.71
N VAL A 48 7.87 32.99 44.89
CA VAL A 48 6.68 33.10 45.73
C VAL A 48 6.50 34.57 46.07
N GLU A 49 5.51 35.21 45.45
CA GLU A 49 5.27 36.65 45.53
C GLU A 49 6.55 37.45 45.17
N ASP A 50 7.00 38.37 46.04
CA ASP A 50 8.22 39.16 45.87
C ASP A 50 9.48 38.46 46.41
N ARG A 51 9.45 37.14 46.55
CA ARG A 51 10.56 36.37 47.14
C ARG A 51 10.97 35.20 46.26
N VAL A 52 12.26 34.91 46.30
CA VAL A 52 12.88 33.77 45.61
C VAL A 52 13.41 32.84 46.68
N ILE A 53 12.95 31.59 46.61
CA ILE A 53 13.29 30.55 47.56
C ILE A 53 14.06 29.47 46.83
N PHE A 54 15.21 29.10 47.37
CA PHE A 54 16.04 28.03 46.81
C PHE A 54 16.98 27.46 47.86
N SER A 55 17.56 26.29 47.58
CA SER A 55 18.45 25.61 48.52
C SER A 55 19.90 25.77 48.09
N ILE A 56 20.81 26.11 49.00
CA ILE A 56 22.25 26.15 48.73
C ILE A 56 22.91 24.95 49.43
N PRO A 57 23.79 24.19 48.76
CA PRO A 57 24.53 23.11 49.42
C PRO A 57 25.58 23.70 50.37
N ALA A 58 25.53 23.33 51.66
CA ALA A 58 26.53 23.76 52.64
C ALA A 58 27.89 23.07 52.41
N ARG A 59 27.85 21.79 52.00
CA ARG A 59 29.03 21.03 51.54
C ARG A 59 28.66 20.13 50.38
N LEU A 60 29.22 20.42 49.21
CA LEU A 60 29.00 19.65 47.98
C LEU A 60 29.54 18.21 48.02
N THR A 61 30.45 17.92 48.95
CA THR A 61 31.14 16.62 49.09
C THR A 61 30.58 15.74 50.20
N ALA A 62 29.64 16.22 51.03
CA ALA A 62 29.01 15.43 52.08
C ALA A 62 27.95 14.48 51.49
N ASP A 63 27.72 13.35 52.18
CA ASP A 63 26.63 12.43 51.91
C ASP A 63 25.94 12.03 53.24
N PRO A 64 24.68 12.44 53.50
CA PRO A 64 23.82 13.24 52.63
C PRO A 64 24.27 14.70 52.50
N VAL A 65 23.90 15.36 51.39
CA VAL A 65 24.19 16.79 51.17
C VAL A 65 23.33 17.62 52.11
N GLU A 66 23.96 18.38 52.99
CA GLU A 66 23.26 19.34 53.84
C GLU A 66 22.84 20.56 53.01
N LEU A 67 21.53 20.83 52.97
CA LEU A 67 20.92 21.91 52.20
C LEU A 67 20.45 23.02 53.13
N HIS A 68 20.83 24.25 52.80
CA HIS A 68 20.37 25.44 53.52
C HIS A 68 19.35 26.19 52.66
N LEU A 69 18.16 26.41 53.20
CA LEU A 69 17.11 27.16 52.52
C LEU A 69 17.42 28.66 52.58
N VAL A 70 17.44 29.30 51.42
CA VAL A 70 17.72 30.73 51.27
C VAL A 70 16.48 31.42 50.69
N ASN A 71 16.18 32.59 51.24
CA ASN A 71 15.07 33.44 50.83
C ASN A 71 15.60 34.86 50.59
N ILE A 72 15.49 35.33 49.34
CA ILE A 72 15.91 36.68 48.94
C ILE A 72 14.78 37.44 48.25
N PRO A 73 14.77 38.78 48.31
CA PRO A 73 13.84 39.59 47.53
C PRO A 73 14.02 39.37 46.03
N SER A 74 12.92 39.28 45.29
CA SER A 74 12.92 39.05 43.84
C SER A 74 13.63 40.18 43.07
N GLY A 75 13.48 41.44 43.53
CA GLY A 75 14.13 42.59 42.92
C GLY A 75 15.66 42.64 43.07
N ARG A 76 16.28 41.72 43.83
CA ARG A 76 17.75 41.58 43.90
C ARG A 76 18.33 40.61 42.89
N VAL A 77 17.49 39.91 42.13
CA VAL A 77 17.90 38.91 41.14
C VAL A 77 17.95 39.53 39.76
N ASP A 78 19.04 39.28 39.03
CA ASP A 78 19.14 39.51 37.59
C ASP A 78 18.40 38.38 36.87
N TRP A 79 17.12 38.61 36.60
CA TRP A 79 16.22 37.61 36.01
C TRP A 79 16.58 37.21 34.58
N PRO A 80 16.82 38.13 33.64
CA PRO A 80 17.19 37.76 32.27
C PRO A 80 18.39 36.80 32.23
N ARG A 81 19.43 37.08 33.04
CA ARG A 81 20.62 36.23 33.08
C ARG A 81 20.37 34.89 33.77
N THR A 82 19.57 34.89 34.83
CA THR A 82 19.21 33.68 35.59
C THR A 82 18.36 32.74 34.74
N GLU A 83 17.36 33.26 34.02
CA GLU A 83 16.49 32.47 33.15
C GLU A 83 17.27 31.88 31.96
N GLN A 84 18.08 32.70 31.27
CA GLN A 84 18.92 32.23 30.17
C GLN A 84 19.88 31.10 30.60
N TYR A 85 20.49 31.22 31.79
CA TYR A 85 21.33 30.15 32.33
C TYR A 85 20.50 28.90 32.65
N THR A 86 19.32 29.07 33.25
CA THR A 86 18.39 27.97 33.56
C THR A 86 18.01 27.20 32.29
N GLU A 87 17.65 27.90 31.21
CA GLU A 87 17.37 27.27 29.91
C GLU A 87 18.56 26.49 29.36
N SER A 88 19.78 27.05 29.47
CA SER A 88 21.00 26.37 29.02
C SER A 88 21.28 25.09 29.82
N VAL A 89 21.02 25.11 31.14
CA VAL A 89 21.15 23.95 32.01
C VAL A 89 20.11 22.91 31.65
N HIS A 90 18.85 23.30 31.43
CA HIS A 90 17.79 22.40 31.00
C HIS A 90 18.12 21.73 29.66
N ALA A 91 18.60 22.49 28.68
CA ALA A 91 19.03 21.95 27.40
C ALA A 91 20.17 20.94 27.55
N ALA A 92 21.18 21.23 28.38
CA ALA A 92 22.29 20.32 28.64
C ALA A 92 21.86 19.04 29.38
N VAL A 93 20.99 19.17 30.39
CA VAL A 93 20.43 18.02 31.13
C VAL A 93 19.56 17.16 30.21
N TYR A 94 18.73 17.78 29.39
CA TYR A 94 17.91 17.08 28.41
C TYR A 94 18.79 16.32 27.42
N ALA A 95 19.77 16.99 26.79
CA ALA A 95 20.70 16.36 25.85
C ALA A 95 21.42 15.14 26.46
N ASN A 96 21.86 15.23 27.72
CA ASN A 96 22.58 14.16 28.40
C ASN A 96 21.70 12.99 28.88
N THR A 97 20.40 13.21 29.11
CA THR A 97 19.53 12.19 29.73
C THR A 97 18.48 11.61 28.80
N ARG A 98 17.92 12.43 27.91
CA ARG A 98 16.77 12.07 27.06
C ARG A 98 16.92 12.44 25.59
N GLY A 99 17.75 13.43 25.27
CA GLY A 99 17.83 14.04 23.95
C GLY A 99 18.12 13.04 22.85
N GLU A 100 19.09 12.14 23.06
CA GLU A 100 19.43 11.11 22.06
C GLU A 100 18.28 10.11 21.83
N ALA A 101 17.61 9.68 22.91
CA ALA A 101 16.50 8.74 22.83
C ALA A 101 15.28 9.37 22.13
N ASP A 102 14.94 10.61 22.49
CA ASP A 102 13.83 11.34 21.90
C ASP A 102 14.12 11.70 20.43
N PHE A 103 15.36 12.08 20.10
CA PHE A 103 15.80 12.32 18.73
C PHE A 103 15.71 11.05 17.87
N THR A 104 16.17 9.92 18.40
CA THR A 104 16.09 8.61 17.72
C THR A 104 14.63 8.23 17.46
N LYS A 105 13.77 8.39 18.47
CA LYS A 105 12.33 8.13 18.34
C LYS A 105 11.70 9.01 17.27
N PHE A 106 11.91 10.33 17.35
CA PHE A 106 11.37 11.28 16.37
C PHE A 106 11.86 10.97 14.95
N SER A 107 13.15 10.65 14.78
CA SER A 107 13.72 10.29 13.48
C SER A 107 13.10 9.01 12.93
N SER A 108 12.83 8.01 13.78
CA SER A 108 12.14 6.78 13.36
C SER A 108 10.67 7.01 12.97
N GLU A 109 9.98 7.91 13.69
CA GLU A 109 8.60 8.30 13.37
C GLU A 109 8.55 9.06 12.05
N LEU A 110 9.49 9.99 11.83
CA LEU A 110 9.62 10.73 10.57
C LEU A 110 9.88 9.79 9.39
N ALA A 111 10.81 8.84 9.54
CA ALA A 111 11.08 7.84 8.51
C ALA A 111 9.84 6.99 8.18
N THR A 112 9.00 6.69 9.18
CA THR A 112 7.74 5.97 8.99
C THR A 112 6.73 6.81 8.22
N VAL A 113 6.59 8.09 8.55
CA VAL A 113 5.70 9.02 7.83
C VAL A 113 6.12 9.18 6.37
N ASP A 114 7.43 9.31 6.11
CA ASP A 114 7.95 9.41 4.75
C ASP A 114 7.69 8.15 3.93
N ALA A 115 7.90 6.98 4.52
CA ALA A 115 7.59 5.70 3.86
C ALA A 115 6.10 5.58 3.52
N GLN A 116 5.22 6.00 4.43
CA GLN A 116 3.77 6.02 4.18
C GLN A 116 3.39 7.02 3.08
N ALA A 117 3.99 8.21 3.07
CA ALA A 117 3.74 9.23 2.06
C ALA A 117 4.21 8.79 0.66
N ALA A 118 5.36 8.11 0.58
CA ALA A 118 5.85 7.49 -0.65
C ALA A 118 4.88 6.42 -1.15
N GLY A 119 4.49 5.46 -0.30
CA GLY A 119 3.55 4.40 -0.68
C GLY A 119 2.17 4.92 -1.12
N ALA A 120 1.68 5.99 -0.48
CA ALA A 120 0.45 6.66 -0.90
C ALA A 120 0.60 7.33 -2.27
N SER A 121 1.77 7.90 -2.58
CA SER A 121 2.06 8.50 -3.89
C SER A 121 2.14 7.44 -4.99
N ASP A 122 2.81 6.32 -4.73
CA ASP A 122 2.92 5.21 -5.67
C ASP A 122 1.55 4.61 -5.99
N SER A 123 0.71 4.41 -4.98
CA SER A 123 -0.66 3.91 -5.16
C SER A 123 -1.51 4.84 -6.03
N ARG A 124 -1.38 6.17 -5.83
CA ARG A 124 -2.06 7.16 -6.68
C ARG A 124 -1.55 7.12 -8.12
N ASN A 125 -0.24 6.98 -8.31
CA ASN A 125 0.35 6.91 -9.64
C ASN A 125 -0.09 5.64 -10.38
N ALA A 126 -0.03 4.48 -9.73
CA ALA A 126 -0.51 3.21 -10.27
C ALA A 126 -2.00 3.30 -10.67
N ARG A 127 -2.84 3.95 -9.84
CA ARG A 127 -4.25 4.18 -10.17
C ARG A 127 -4.43 5.08 -11.40
N LYS A 128 -3.66 6.16 -11.52
CA LYS A 128 -3.69 7.04 -12.71
C LYS A 128 -3.27 6.30 -13.97
N GLU A 129 -2.24 5.46 -13.89
CA GLU A 129 -1.81 4.62 -15.01
C GLU A 129 -2.87 3.58 -15.39
N TRP A 130 -3.53 2.97 -14.41
CA TRP A 130 -4.63 2.05 -14.66
C TRP A 130 -5.83 2.77 -15.29
N GLU A 131 -6.19 3.96 -14.81
CA GLU A 131 -7.30 4.74 -15.36
C GLU A 131 -7.08 5.10 -16.84
N LYS A 132 -5.86 5.48 -17.21
CA LYS A 132 -5.48 5.70 -18.61
C LYS A 132 -5.68 4.43 -19.44
N ARG A 133 -5.25 3.27 -18.94
CA ARG A 133 -5.39 1.97 -19.63
C ARG A 133 -6.84 1.51 -19.73
N ASP A 134 -7.59 1.60 -18.64
CA ASP A 134 -8.98 1.15 -18.52
C ASP A 134 -9.90 1.84 -19.55
N GLN A 135 -9.65 3.11 -19.88
CA GLN A 135 -10.38 3.77 -20.97
C GLN A 135 -10.23 3.02 -22.31
N PHE A 136 -9.01 2.57 -22.65
CA PHE A 136 -8.75 1.78 -23.85
C PHE A 136 -9.43 0.41 -23.79
N PHE A 137 -9.35 -0.28 -22.66
CA PHE A 137 -10.04 -1.57 -22.46
C PHE A 137 -11.56 -1.44 -22.58
N ARG A 138 -12.17 -0.41 -21.98
CA ARG A 138 -13.62 -0.14 -22.09
C ARG A 138 -14.03 0.18 -23.53
N LYS A 139 -13.22 0.94 -24.26
CA LYS A 139 -13.48 1.24 -25.68
C LYS A 139 -13.39 -0.03 -26.52
N TYR A 140 -12.35 -0.83 -26.33
CA TYR A 140 -12.18 -2.13 -26.99
C TYR A 140 -13.34 -3.09 -26.71
N ARG A 141 -13.74 -3.23 -25.43
CA ARG A 141 -14.87 -4.08 -25.04
C ARG A 141 -16.16 -3.62 -25.71
N ARG A 142 -16.45 -2.31 -25.71
CA ARG A 142 -17.63 -1.75 -26.37
C ARG A 142 -17.63 -2.03 -27.88
N SER A 143 -16.50 -1.88 -28.56
CA SER A 143 -16.42 -2.15 -30.01
C SER A 143 -16.56 -3.64 -30.34
N MET A 144 -16.09 -4.53 -29.46
CA MET A 144 -16.16 -5.97 -29.66
C MET A 144 -17.49 -6.61 -29.22
N ASN A 145 -18.22 -6.00 -28.29
CA ASN A 145 -19.45 -6.56 -27.72
C ASN A 145 -20.48 -6.95 -28.80
N GLY A 146 -20.68 -6.10 -29.82
CA GLY A 146 -21.61 -6.40 -30.90
C GLY A 146 -21.22 -7.67 -31.68
N SER A 147 -19.93 -7.88 -31.92
CA SER A 147 -19.41 -9.08 -32.57
C SER A 147 -19.55 -10.31 -31.67
N PHE A 148 -19.23 -10.20 -30.38
CA PHE A 148 -19.41 -11.32 -29.46
C PHE A 148 -20.88 -11.75 -29.32
N ASN A 149 -21.81 -10.80 -29.32
CA ASN A 149 -23.24 -11.11 -29.31
C ASN A 149 -23.65 -11.86 -30.59
N LEU A 150 -23.21 -11.38 -31.75
CA LEU A 150 -23.47 -12.06 -33.03
C LEU A 150 -22.91 -13.48 -33.06
N PHE A 151 -21.70 -13.68 -32.53
CA PHE A 151 -21.08 -15.01 -32.47
C PHE A 151 -21.86 -15.95 -31.55
N ARG A 152 -22.28 -15.46 -30.39
CA ARG A 152 -23.11 -16.22 -29.44
C ARG A 152 -24.44 -16.64 -30.06
N ASP A 153 -25.07 -15.77 -30.84
CA ASP A 153 -26.28 -16.11 -31.59
C ASP A 153 -26.00 -17.16 -32.68
N ALA A 154 -24.82 -17.10 -33.30
CA ALA A 154 -24.38 -18.05 -34.33
C ALA A 154 -24.02 -19.43 -33.76
N THR A 155 -23.65 -19.54 -32.48
CA THR A 155 -23.18 -20.78 -31.84
C THR A 155 -24.14 -21.94 -32.06
N VAL A 156 -25.46 -21.73 -31.98
CA VAL A 156 -26.45 -22.78 -32.19
C VAL A 156 -26.37 -23.36 -33.60
N SER A 157 -26.25 -22.50 -34.61
CA SER A 157 -26.11 -22.95 -36.01
C SER A 157 -24.75 -23.62 -36.25
N LEU A 158 -23.69 -23.12 -35.63
CA LEU A 158 -22.37 -23.75 -35.70
C LEU A 158 -22.39 -25.14 -35.08
N ASP A 159 -23.02 -25.32 -33.91
CA ASP A 159 -23.13 -26.64 -33.27
C ASP A 159 -23.95 -27.64 -34.10
N GLN A 160 -24.99 -27.18 -34.79
CA GLN A 160 -25.73 -27.99 -35.77
C GLN A 160 -24.88 -28.41 -36.98
N ILE A 161 -23.93 -27.57 -37.41
CA ILE A 161 -22.96 -27.93 -38.46
C ILE A 161 -21.96 -28.95 -37.90
N LYS A 162 -21.47 -28.74 -36.68
CA LYS A 162 -20.54 -29.64 -35.99
C LYS A 162 -21.11 -31.06 -35.85
N THR A 163 -22.39 -31.16 -35.51
CA THR A 163 -23.13 -32.42 -35.33
C THR A 163 -23.70 -32.99 -36.64
N MET A 164 -23.43 -32.36 -37.79
CA MET A 164 -23.93 -32.73 -39.12
C MET A 164 -25.46 -32.69 -39.29
N SER A 165 -26.23 -32.33 -38.26
CA SER A 165 -27.70 -32.19 -38.32
C SER A 165 -28.16 -31.08 -39.26
N GLY A 166 -27.34 -30.02 -39.40
CA GLY A 166 -27.54 -28.94 -40.36
C GLY A 166 -28.55 -27.88 -39.91
N PRO A 167 -28.18 -26.57 -39.95
CA PRO A 167 -29.13 -25.50 -39.73
C PRO A 167 -30.15 -25.38 -40.87
N PRO A 168 -31.32 -24.75 -40.64
CA PRO A 168 -32.28 -24.47 -41.69
C PRO A 168 -31.67 -23.65 -42.83
N LEU A 169 -31.90 -24.03 -44.09
CA LEU A 169 -31.22 -23.44 -45.26
C LEU A 169 -31.44 -21.93 -45.42
N HIS A 170 -32.58 -21.43 -44.96
CA HIS A 170 -32.91 -20.02 -45.02
C HIS A 170 -32.10 -19.18 -44.01
N THR A 171 -31.52 -19.77 -42.96
CA THR A 171 -30.73 -19.04 -41.95
C THR A 171 -29.24 -18.99 -42.27
N ILE A 172 -28.72 -19.98 -43.03
CA ILE A 172 -27.27 -20.13 -43.29
C ILE A 172 -26.70 -18.94 -44.06
N LYS A 173 -27.29 -18.58 -45.22
CA LYS A 173 -26.76 -17.49 -46.06
C LYS A 173 -26.80 -16.12 -45.37
N PRO A 174 -27.92 -15.71 -44.71
CA PRO A 174 -27.94 -14.47 -43.94
C PRO A 174 -26.92 -14.47 -42.79
N LEU A 175 -26.76 -15.58 -42.08
CA LEU A 175 -25.80 -15.68 -40.97
C LEU A 175 -24.35 -15.57 -41.46
N ALA A 176 -24.00 -16.27 -42.55
CA ALA A 176 -22.67 -16.19 -43.17
C ALA A 176 -22.34 -14.75 -43.58
N ARG A 177 -23.28 -14.03 -44.21
CA ARG A 177 -23.10 -12.60 -44.56
C ARG A 177 -22.91 -11.71 -43.33
N ARG A 178 -23.68 -11.93 -42.27
CA ARG A 178 -23.55 -11.17 -41.00
C ARG A 178 -22.19 -11.40 -40.35
N LEU A 179 -21.72 -12.65 -40.32
CA LEU A 179 -20.39 -12.99 -39.79
C LEU A 179 -19.27 -12.37 -40.63
N ALA A 180 -19.33 -12.45 -41.97
CA ALA A 180 -18.35 -11.81 -42.84
C ALA A 180 -18.29 -10.29 -42.63
N ALA A 181 -19.45 -9.63 -42.52
CA ALA A 181 -19.51 -8.19 -42.22
C ALA A 181 -18.95 -7.84 -40.82
N ALA A 182 -19.11 -8.74 -39.85
CA ALA A 182 -18.49 -8.57 -38.53
C ALA A 182 -16.99 -8.86 -38.52
N ALA A 183 -16.48 -9.78 -39.36
CA ALA A 183 -15.05 -10.03 -39.52
C ALA A 183 -14.31 -8.76 -39.98
N ILE A 184 -14.88 -8.05 -40.95
CA ILE A 184 -14.36 -6.75 -41.41
C ILE A 184 -14.33 -5.72 -40.27
N ARG A 185 -15.39 -5.67 -39.45
CA ARG A 185 -15.47 -4.75 -38.31
C ARG A 185 -14.45 -5.08 -37.24
N ILE A 186 -14.32 -6.35 -36.85
CA ILE A 186 -13.30 -6.82 -35.91
C ILE A 186 -11.91 -6.45 -36.44
N GLY A 187 -11.68 -6.62 -37.74
CA GLY A 187 -10.38 -6.33 -38.35
C GLY A 187 -9.95 -4.86 -38.28
N LYS A 188 -10.89 -3.94 -38.09
CA LYS A 188 -10.65 -2.50 -37.92
C LYS A 188 -10.48 -2.08 -36.44
N VAL A 189 -10.78 -2.97 -35.49
CA VAL A 189 -10.63 -2.66 -34.06
C VAL A 189 -9.15 -2.71 -33.71
N THR A 190 -8.60 -1.62 -33.17
CA THR A 190 -7.26 -1.59 -32.61
C THR A 190 -7.29 -2.16 -31.19
N PRO A 191 -6.65 -3.31 -30.91
CA PRO A 191 -6.59 -3.87 -29.56
C PRO A 191 -5.58 -3.10 -28.67
N PRO A 192 -5.82 -3.02 -27.35
CA PRO A 192 -4.78 -2.67 -26.39
C PRO A 192 -3.57 -3.60 -26.52
N ALA A 193 -2.37 -3.11 -26.19
CA ALA A 193 -1.12 -3.85 -26.35
C ALA A 193 -1.17 -5.22 -25.65
N GLU A 194 -1.80 -5.31 -24.47
CA GLU A 194 -1.92 -6.55 -23.72
C GLU A 194 -2.85 -7.59 -24.38
N LEU A 195 -3.75 -7.14 -25.28
CA LEU A 195 -4.76 -8.00 -25.92
C LEU A 195 -4.46 -8.31 -27.39
N VAL A 196 -3.30 -7.91 -27.92
CA VAL A 196 -2.95 -8.14 -29.34
C VAL A 196 -3.04 -9.63 -29.70
N ASN A 197 -2.45 -10.50 -28.88
CA ASN A 197 -2.44 -11.94 -29.11
C ASN A 197 -3.85 -12.54 -29.00
N SER A 198 -4.61 -12.17 -27.97
CA SER A 198 -5.99 -12.63 -27.79
C SER A 198 -6.90 -12.14 -28.92
N HIS A 199 -6.72 -10.92 -29.40
CA HIS A 199 -7.47 -10.36 -30.53
C HIS A 199 -7.15 -11.09 -31.83
N ALA A 200 -5.88 -11.42 -32.08
CA ALA A 200 -5.47 -12.23 -33.23
C ALA A 200 -6.11 -13.63 -33.20
N LEU A 201 -6.18 -14.26 -32.02
CA LEU A 201 -6.86 -15.54 -31.85
C LEU A 201 -8.36 -15.45 -32.15
N VAL A 202 -9.03 -14.41 -31.63
CA VAL A 202 -10.45 -14.16 -31.93
C VAL A 202 -10.67 -13.98 -33.44
N ARG A 203 -9.78 -13.25 -34.13
CA ARG A 203 -9.86 -13.09 -35.59
C ARG A 203 -9.72 -14.40 -36.34
N SER A 204 -8.78 -15.25 -35.91
CA SER A 204 -8.58 -16.57 -36.50
C SER A 204 -9.82 -17.46 -36.33
N ALA A 205 -10.32 -17.57 -35.10
CA ALA A 205 -11.53 -18.35 -34.80
C ALA A 205 -12.76 -17.85 -35.57
N TRP A 206 -12.88 -16.53 -35.74
CA TRP A 206 -13.95 -15.93 -36.54
C TRP A 206 -13.86 -16.33 -38.02
N GLY A 207 -12.66 -16.29 -38.61
CA GLY A 207 -12.45 -16.68 -40.00
C GLY A 207 -12.75 -18.16 -40.25
N LEU A 208 -12.42 -19.04 -39.30
CA LEU A 208 -12.77 -20.46 -39.37
C LEU A 208 -14.29 -20.67 -39.31
N ALA A 209 -14.98 -20.00 -38.39
CA ALA A 209 -16.45 -20.09 -38.28
C ALA A 209 -17.17 -19.59 -39.55
N GLU A 210 -16.68 -18.51 -40.15
CA GLU A 210 -17.17 -17.99 -41.43
C GLU A 210 -16.96 -19.02 -42.56
N THR A 211 -15.75 -19.58 -42.66
CA THR A 211 -15.40 -20.59 -43.68
C THR A 211 -16.28 -21.83 -43.55
N ALA A 212 -16.49 -22.34 -42.34
CA ALA A 212 -17.35 -23.48 -42.07
C ALA A 212 -18.80 -23.25 -42.52
N LEU A 213 -19.36 -22.07 -42.23
CA LEU A 213 -20.73 -21.70 -42.65
C LEU A 213 -20.84 -21.56 -44.17
N ARG A 214 -19.82 -21.00 -44.83
CA ARG A 214 -19.77 -20.91 -46.30
C ARG A 214 -19.72 -22.30 -46.94
N LEU A 215 -18.83 -23.17 -46.48
CA LEU A 215 -18.72 -24.56 -46.96
C LEU A 215 -20.03 -25.33 -46.73
N ARG A 216 -20.73 -25.10 -45.61
CA ARG A 216 -22.07 -25.68 -45.40
C ARG A 216 -23.09 -25.14 -46.39
N ALA A 217 -23.09 -23.84 -46.66
CA ALA A 217 -24.01 -23.23 -47.62
C ALA A 217 -23.83 -23.77 -49.05
N GLU A 218 -22.60 -24.12 -49.43
CA GLU A 218 -22.22 -24.66 -50.74
C GLU A 218 -22.50 -26.17 -50.85
N SER A 219 -22.28 -26.93 -49.78
CA SER A 219 -22.44 -28.40 -49.78
C SER A 219 -23.89 -28.88 -49.84
N VAL A 220 -24.85 -28.14 -49.27
CA VAL A 220 -26.27 -28.54 -49.28
C VAL A 220 -26.84 -28.62 -50.71
N PRO A 221 -26.78 -27.56 -51.56
CA PRO A 221 -27.33 -27.66 -52.92
C PRO A 221 -26.54 -28.63 -53.81
N ALA A 222 -25.25 -28.84 -53.54
CA ALA A 222 -24.38 -29.75 -54.29
C ALA A 222 -24.46 -31.22 -53.82
N ASN A 223 -25.20 -31.51 -52.73
CA ASN A 223 -25.22 -32.80 -52.04
C ASN A 223 -23.81 -33.39 -51.79
N ASN A 224 -22.84 -32.53 -51.48
CA ASN A 224 -21.42 -32.91 -51.38
C ASN A 224 -21.01 -33.07 -49.91
N VAL A 225 -20.91 -34.33 -49.47
CA VAL A 225 -20.57 -34.72 -48.09
C VAL A 225 -19.14 -34.32 -47.73
N ASP A 226 -18.18 -34.40 -48.64
CA ASP A 226 -16.78 -34.07 -48.38
C ASP A 226 -16.60 -32.59 -48.03
N THR A 227 -17.29 -31.70 -48.74
CA THR A 227 -17.29 -30.26 -48.47
C THR A 227 -17.93 -29.94 -47.12
N ALA A 228 -18.99 -30.66 -46.73
CA ALA A 228 -19.60 -30.53 -45.40
C ALA A 228 -18.66 -31.01 -44.28
N GLN A 229 -17.89 -32.08 -44.53
CA GLN A 229 -16.95 -32.64 -43.56
C GLN A 229 -15.75 -31.73 -43.30
N ARG A 230 -15.24 -31.04 -44.33
CA ARG A 230 -14.21 -30.00 -44.19
C ARG A 230 -14.69 -28.84 -43.31
N GLY A 231 -15.90 -28.32 -43.56
CA GLY A 231 -16.47 -27.25 -42.74
C GLY A 231 -16.64 -27.64 -41.27
N ARG A 232 -16.99 -28.90 -40.99
CA ARG A 232 -17.03 -29.43 -39.61
C ARG A 232 -15.64 -29.48 -38.96
N ALA A 233 -14.60 -29.88 -39.69
CA ALA A 233 -13.24 -29.96 -39.18
C ALA A 233 -12.71 -28.57 -38.79
N ASP A 234 -12.91 -27.57 -39.66
CA ASP A 234 -12.51 -26.18 -39.41
C ASP A 234 -13.19 -25.60 -38.16
N LEU A 235 -14.48 -25.90 -37.99
CA LEU A 235 -15.22 -25.47 -36.80
C LEU A 235 -14.72 -26.15 -35.52
N THR A 236 -14.35 -27.41 -35.60
CA THR A 236 -13.81 -28.15 -34.45
C THR A 236 -12.49 -27.53 -33.98
N ALA A 237 -11.64 -27.10 -34.91
CA ALA A 237 -10.42 -26.36 -34.60
C ALA A 237 -10.72 -24.97 -33.99
N ALA A 238 -11.74 -24.26 -34.50
CA ALA A 238 -12.11 -22.93 -34.02
C ALA A 238 -12.69 -22.92 -32.60
N MET A 239 -13.41 -23.98 -32.20
CA MET A 239 -14.06 -24.10 -30.89
C MET A 239 -13.18 -24.79 -29.85
N ALA A 240 -12.00 -25.28 -30.23
CA ALA A 240 -11.05 -25.86 -29.30
C ALA A 240 -10.60 -24.78 -28.30
N PRO A 241 -10.52 -25.09 -26.99
CA PRO A 241 -10.02 -24.13 -26.02
C PRO A 241 -8.58 -23.74 -26.39
N PRO A 242 -8.21 -22.44 -26.26
CA PRO A 242 -6.83 -22.04 -26.47
C PRO A 242 -5.95 -22.81 -25.49
N THR A 243 -4.94 -23.51 -25.99
CA THR A 243 -3.95 -24.16 -25.14
C THR A 243 -3.20 -23.08 -24.37
N PRO A 244 -3.18 -23.12 -23.03
CA PRO A 244 -2.39 -22.18 -22.26
C PRO A 244 -0.91 -22.39 -22.61
N LYS A 245 -0.22 -21.30 -22.92
CA LYS A 245 1.24 -21.25 -22.96
C LYS A 245 1.75 -20.71 -21.64
#